data_AF-A0A376ZEG0-F1
#
_entry.id   AF-A0A376ZEG0-F1
#
_cell.length_a   1.000
_cell.length_b   1.000
_cell.length_c   1.000
_cell.angle_alpha   90.00
_cell.angle_beta   90.00
_cell.angle_gamma   90.00
#
_symmetry.space_group_name_H-M   'P 1'
#
loop_
_entity.id
_entity.type
_entity.pdbx_description
1 polymer ?
#
loop_
_entity_poly.entity_id
_entity_poly.type
_entity_poly.pdbx_seq_one_letter_code
_entity_poly.pdbx_strand_id
1 'polypeptide(L)'
;MGENIDFRNHAVTEEIKYWARWVMEQTQCDGFRLDAVKHIPAWFYKEWIEHVQEVAPKPLFIVAEYWSHEVDKLQTYIDQVEGKTMLFDAPLQMKFHEASRMGRDYDMTQIFTGTLVEADPFHAVTLVANHDTQPLQASKRRSNRGLNRWHMP
;
A
#
# COMPACT_ATOMS: atom_id res chain seq x y z
N MET A 1 -3.75 4.57 -20.47
CA MET A 1 -2.36 4.61 -19.98
C MET A 1 -1.84 3.19 -20.11
N GLY A 2 -0.76 2.97 -20.85
CA GLY A 2 -0.43 1.63 -21.34
C GLY A 2 1.03 1.43 -21.74
N GLU A 3 1.96 2.08 -21.05
CA GLU A 3 3.38 1.76 -21.16
C GLU A 3 3.81 1.15 -19.83
N ASN A 4 3.84 -0.19 -19.77
CA ASN A 4 4.26 -0.91 -18.56
C ASN A 4 5.78 -1.07 -18.58
N ILE A 5 6.42 -0.81 -17.44
CA ILE A 5 7.86 -0.95 -17.31
C ILE A 5 8.21 -2.46 -17.33
N ASP A 6 9.12 -2.87 -18.22
CA ASP A 6 9.60 -4.25 -18.26
C ASP A 6 10.76 -4.44 -17.27
N PHE A 7 10.42 -4.90 -16.08
CA PHE A 7 11.40 -5.20 -15.02
C PHE A 7 12.32 -6.38 -15.34
N ARG A 8 12.10 -7.15 -16.42
CA ARG A 8 13.04 -8.19 -16.85
C ARG A 8 14.25 -7.62 -17.60
N ASN A 9 14.16 -6.36 -18.05
CA ASN A 9 15.28 -5.68 -18.67
C ASN A 9 16.23 -5.18 -17.58
N HIS A 10 17.44 -5.76 -17.53
CA HIS A 10 18.45 -5.41 -16.53
C HIS A 10 18.84 -3.92 -16.56
N ALA A 11 18.84 -3.28 -17.73
CA ALA A 11 19.10 -1.84 -17.83
C ALA A 11 18.05 -1.02 -17.07
N VAL A 12 16.78 -1.45 -17.09
CA VAL A 12 15.69 -0.79 -16.37
C VAL A 12 15.85 -0.99 -14.86
N THR A 13 16.16 -2.20 -14.41
CA THR A 13 16.33 -2.46 -12.97
C THR A 13 17.48 -1.67 -12.38
N GLU A 14 18.61 -1.58 -13.10
CA GLU A 14 19.78 -0.81 -12.64
C GLU A 14 19.54 0.69 -12.70
N GLU A 15 18.81 1.19 -13.71
CA GLU A 15 18.44 2.61 -13.77
C GLU A 15 17.52 3.01 -12.59
N ILE A 16 16.56 2.16 -12.21
CA ILE A 16 15.67 2.45 -11.07
C ILE A 16 16.45 2.41 -9.74
N LYS A 17 17.43 1.51 -9.59
CA LYS A 17 18.35 1.52 -8.43
C LYS A 17 19.21 2.78 -8.41
N TYR A 18 19.73 3.20 -9.56
CA TYR A 18 20.49 4.45 -9.70
C TYR A 18 19.65 5.67 -9.31
N TRP A 19 18.42 5.75 -9.83
CA TRP A 19 17.48 6.80 -9.48
C TRP A 19 17.19 6.86 -7.99
N ALA A 20 17.02 5.71 -7.31
CA ALA A 20 16.79 5.68 -5.87
C ALA A 20 17.96 6.30 -5.08
N ARG A 21 19.21 5.96 -5.44
CA ARG A 21 20.41 6.58 -4.84
C ARG A 21 20.43 8.08 -5.05
N TRP A 22 20.14 8.52 -6.27
CA TRP A 22 20.09 9.95 -6.61
C TRP A 22 19.01 10.68 -5.79
N VAL A 23 17.79 10.14 -5.68
CA VAL A 23 16.73 10.74 -4.86
C VAL A 23 17.13 10.87 -3.40
N MET A 24 17.74 9.82 -2.83
CA MET A 24 18.22 9.83 -1.45
C MET A 24 19.29 10.91 -1.23
N GLU A 25 20.23 11.06 -2.17
CA GLU A 25 21.27 12.08 -2.10
C GLU A 25 20.69 13.50 -2.20
N GLN A 26 19.76 13.72 -3.13
CA GLN A 26 19.19 15.05 -3.36
C GLN A 26 18.23 15.50 -2.26
N THR A 27 17.43 14.59 -1.73
CA THR A 27 16.34 14.92 -0.80
C THR A 27 16.67 14.63 0.65
N GLN A 28 17.68 13.80 0.91
CA GLN A 28 18.04 13.31 2.24
C GLN A 28 16.86 12.67 2.97
N CYS A 29 15.97 11.99 2.23
CA CYS A 29 14.79 11.35 2.79
C CYS A 29 15.13 10.21 3.76
N ASP A 30 14.21 9.95 4.69
CA ASP A 30 14.34 8.91 5.71
C ASP A 30 13.59 7.62 5.38
N GLY A 31 13.01 7.55 4.18
CA GLY A 31 12.15 6.45 3.81
C GLY A 31 11.42 6.61 2.48
N PHE A 32 10.67 5.56 2.13
CA PHE A 32 9.92 5.48 0.89
C PHE A 32 8.49 4.98 1.10
N ARG A 33 7.58 5.53 0.31
CA ARG A 33 6.24 4.97 0.07
C ARG A 33 6.20 4.39 -1.34
N LEU A 34 6.06 3.09 -1.46
CA LEU A 34 6.03 2.37 -2.73
C LEU A 34 4.60 2.30 -3.27
N ASP A 35 4.40 2.78 -4.49
CA ASP A 35 3.10 2.85 -5.15
C ASP A 35 2.74 1.54 -5.86
N ALA A 36 1.44 1.20 -5.86
CA ALA A 36 0.85 0.17 -6.73
C ALA A 36 1.58 -1.18 -6.77
N VAL A 37 2.12 -1.65 -5.64
CA VAL A 37 3.11 -2.74 -5.65
C VAL A 37 2.58 -4.08 -6.11
N LYS A 38 1.26 -4.29 -6.06
CA LYS A 38 0.59 -5.49 -6.56
C LYS A 38 0.75 -5.73 -8.07
N HIS A 39 1.18 -4.70 -8.82
CA HIS A 39 1.35 -4.77 -10.28
C HIS A 39 2.80 -4.92 -10.73
N ILE A 40 3.75 -4.86 -9.79
CA ILE A 40 5.18 -5.00 -10.04
C ILE A 40 5.64 -6.33 -9.41
N PRO A 41 6.57 -7.07 -10.05
CA PRO A 41 7.03 -8.33 -9.49
C PRO A 41 7.62 -8.16 -8.08
N ALA A 42 7.18 -9.00 -7.13
CA ALA A 42 7.65 -8.92 -5.75
C ALA A 42 9.18 -9.08 -5.62
N TRP A 43 9.78 -9.94 -6.47
CA TRP A 43 11.24 -10.13 -6.52
C TRP A 43 11.99 -8.82 -6.80
N PHE A 44 11.44 -7.96 -7.66
CA PHE A 44 12.06 -6.68 -7.99
C PHE A 44 12.06 -5.76 -6.77
N TYR A 45 10.92 -5.66 -6.08
CA TYR A 45 10.84 -4.83 -4.87
C TYR A 45 11.73 -5.36 -3.75
N LYS A 46 11.84 -6.67 -3.59
CA LYS A 46 12.79 -7.27 -2.66
C LYS A 46 14.22 -6.80 -2.94
N GLU A 47 14.70 -6.99 -4.17
CA GLU A 47 16.05 -6.56 -4.56
C GLU A 47 16.25 -5.05 -4.45
N TRP A 48 15.23 -4.26 -4.81
CA TRP A 48 15.28 -2.81 -4.72
C TRP A 48 15.34 -2.33 -3.27
N ILE A 49 14.54 -2.91 -2.37
CA ILE A 49 14.55 -2.63 -0.94
C ILE A 49 15.91 -2.98 -0.34
N GLU A 50 16.44 -4.17 -0.64
CA GLU A 50 17.77 -4.59 -0.20
C GLU A 50 18.83 -3.59 -0.65
N HIS A 51 18.78 -3.17 -1.91
CA HIS A 51 19.72 -2.21 -2.46
C HIS A 51 19.66 -0.85 -1.75
N VAL A 52 18.47 -0.28 -1.56
CA VAL A 52 18.36 1.05 -0.91
C VAL A 52 18.74 0.98 0.57
N GLN A 53 18.47 -0.12 1.25
CA GLN A 53 18.89 -0.31 2.65
C GLN A 53 20.42 -0.47 2.76
N GLU A 54 21.06 -1.16 1.82
CA GLU A 54 22.52 -1.36 1.80
C GLU A 54 23.27 -0.04 1.57
N VAL A 55 22.79 0.80 0.66
CA VAL A 55 23.47 2.06 0.29
C VAL A 55 23.09 3.25 1.19
N ALA A 56 22.03 3.13 1.99
CA ALA A 56 21.61 4.19 2.88
C ALA A 56 22.58 4.36 4.05
N PRO A 57 22.86 5.61 4.48
CA PRO A 57 23.69 5.86 5.66
C PRO A 57 23.01 5.45 6.99
N LYS A 58 21.71 5.15 6.94
CA LYS A 58 20.88 4.74 8.08
C LYS A 58 19.71 3.89 7.59
N PRO A 59 19.12 3.03 8.44
CA PRO A 59 17.94 2.26 8.08
C PRO A 59 16.81 3.17 7.59
N LEU A 60 16.23 2.85 6.43
CA LEU A 60 15.11 3.56 5.84
C LEU A 60 13.79 2.94 6.25
N PHE A 61 12.80 3.77 6.54
CA PHE A 61 11.42 3.33 6.72
C PHE A 61 10.76 3.10 5.35
N ILE A 62 10.22 1.91 5.10
CA ILE A 62 9.61 1.59 3.80
C ILE A 62 8.20 1.01 4.02
N VAL A 63 7.23 1.65 3.38
CA VAL A 63 5.84 1.20 3.34
C VAL A 63 5.37 1.04 1.90
N ALA A 64 4.67 -0.04 1.60
CA ALA A 64 4.20 -0.35 0.26
C ALA A 64 2.67 -0.40 0.19
N GLU A 65 2.14 0.13 -0.91
CA GLU A 65 0.71 0.12 -1.20
C GLU A 65 0.30 -1.15 -1.94
N TYR A 66 0.11 -2.22 -1.18
CA TYR A 66 -0.57 -3.42 -1.68
C TYR A 66 -2.07 -3.31 -1.38
N TRP A 67 -2.84 -2.70 -2.29
CA TRP A 67 -4.27 -2.48 -2.05
C TRP A 67 -5.11 -3.74 -2.30
N SER A 68 -5.36 -4.50 -1.22
CA SER A 68 -6.21 -5.69 -1.14
C SER A 68 -6.94 -5.73 0.22
N HIS A 69 -8.19 -6.19 0.25
CA HIS A 69 -8.94 -6.39 1.51
C HIS A 69 -8.82 -7.82 2.05
N GLU A 70 -8.05 -8.69 1.39
CA GLU A 70 -7.76 -10.06 1.82
C GLU A 70 -6.41 -10.09 2.55
N VAL A 71 -6.42 -10.37 3.86
CA VAL A 71 -5.22 -10.38 4.72
C VAL A 71 -4.19 -11.41 4.22
N ASP A 72 -4.63 -12.59 3.79
CA ASP A 72 -3.76 -13.65 3.28
C ASP A 72 -2.88 -13.18 2.11
N LYS A 73 -3.41 -12.31 1.23
CA LYS A 73 -2.64 -11.73 0.12
C LYS A 73 -1.58 -10.75 0.60
N LEU A 74 -1.88 -9.99 1.66
CA LEU A 74 -0.94 -9.06 2.27
C LEU A 74 0.20 -9.83 2.93
N GLN A 75 -0.11 -10.86 3.73
CA GLN A 75 0.89 -11.73 4.35
C GLN A 75 1.74 -12.46 3.32
N THR A 76 1.12 -13.02 2.28
CA THR A 76 1.87 -13.66 1.17
C THR A 76 2.86 -12.68 0.52
N TYR A 77 2.47 -11.42 0.33
CA TYR A 77 3.37 -10.42 -0.23
C TYR A 77 4.52 -10.07 0.73
N ILE A 78 4.22 -9.90 2.02
CA ILE A 78 5.24 -9.70 3.07
C ILE A 78 6.26 -10.84 3.05
N ASP A 79 5.80 -12.09 2.96
CA ASP A 79 6.67 -13.27 2.87
C ASP A 79 7.54 -13.26 1.60
N GLN A 80 6.97 -12.88 0.46
CA GLN A 80 7.70 -12.80 -0.82
C GLN A 80 8.85 -11.78 -0.80
N VAL A 81 8.70 -10.70 -0.03
CA VAL A 81 9.75 -9.70 0.18
C VAL A 81 10.53 -9.92 1.48
N GLU A 82 10.32 -11.05 2.15
CA GLU A 82 10.96 -11.48 3.39
C GLU A 82 10.84 -10.46 4.53
N GLY A 83 9.66 -9.85 4.70
CA GLY A 83 9.41 -8.90 5.80
C GLY A 83 10.14 -7.56 5.68
N LYS A 84 10.80 -7.28 4.54
CA LYS A 84 11.64 -6.07 4.38
C LYS A 84 10.86 -4.76 4.21
N THR A 85 9.53 -4.81 4.14
CA THR A 85 8.67 -3.63 4.01
C THR A 85 7.42 -3.78 4.85
N MET A 86 6.85 -2.66 5.25
CA MET A 86 5.51 -2.60 5.82
C MET A 86 4.47 -2.44 4.70
N LEU A 87 3.21 -2.76 5.00
CA LEU A 87 2.07 -2.57 4.10
C LEU A 87 0.99 -1.69 4.75
N PHE A 88 0.25 -0.96 3.92
CA PHE A 88 -0.96 -0.27 4.38
C PHE A 88 -2.07 -1.27 4.72
N ASP A 89 -2.71 -1.07 5.89
CA ASP A 89 -3.82 -1.90 6.35
C ASP A 89 -5.15 -1.49 5.66
N ALA A 90 -5.27 -1.86 4.38
CA ALA A 90 -6.49 -1.67 3.60
C ALA A 90 -7.72 -2.44 4.17
N PRO A 91 -7.59 -3.63 4.77
CA PRO A 91 -8.69 -4.27 5.50
C PRO A 91 -9.24 -3.40 6.65
N LEU A 92 -8.37 -2.85 7.50
CA LEU A 92 -8.80 -1.97 8.60
C LEU A 92 -9.46 -0.68 8.07
N GLN A 93 -8.92 -0.11 6.99
CA GLN A 93 -9.52 1.04 6.33
C GLN A 93 -10.97 0.75 5.90
N MET A 94 -11.25 -0.44 5.36
CA MET A 94 -12.60 -0.87 4.99
C MET A 94 -13.50 -1.02 6.22
N LYS A 95 -13.00 -1.57 7.32
CA LYS A 95 -13.73 -1.68 8.59
C LYS A 95 -14.15 -0.31 9.12
N PHE A 96 -13.28 0.69 9.07
CA PHE A 96 -13.65 2.07 9.42
C PHE A 96 -14.71 2.65 8.48
N HIS A 97 -14.64 2.35 7.19
CA HIS A 97 -15.66 2.76 6.23
C HIS A 97 -17.03 2.14 6.56
N GLU A 98 -17.09 0.83 6.82
CA GLU A 98 -18.31 0.12 7.18
C GLU A 98 -18.91 0.64 8.49
N ALA A 99 -18.09 0.77 9.54
CA ALA A 99 -18.50 1.31 10.83
C ALA A 99 -19.10 2.71 10.70
N SER A 100 -18.48 3.59 9.90
CA SER A 100 -18.99 4.94 9.65
C SER A 100 -20.37 4.98 8.98
N ARG A 101 -20.71 3.94 8.19
CA ARG A 101 -21.98 3.84 7.46
C ARG A 101 -23.08 3.20 8.30
N MET A 102 -22.73 2.23 9.12
CA MET A 102 -23.66 1.51 10.01
C MET A 102 -23.94 2.28 11.30
N GLY A 103 -23.03 3.19 11.71
CA GLY A 103 -23.21 3.98 12.93
C GLY A 103 -23.29 3.08 14.16
N ARG A 104 -24.35 3.25 14.96
CA ARG A 104 -24.54 2.50 16.22
C ARG A 104 -24.74 1.00 16.05
N ASP A 105 -25.07 0.54 14.85
CA ASP A 105 -25.39 -0.86 14.57
C ASP A 105 -24.13 -1.69 14.24
N TYR A 106 -22.96 -1.06 14.13
CA TYR A 106 -21.69 -1.76 13.96
C TYR A 106 -21.17 -2.30 15.29
N ASP A 107 -20.79 -3.58 15.34
CA ASP A 107 -20.14 -4.17 16.50
C ASP A 107 -18.67 -3.73 16.58
N MET A 108 -18.40 -2.74 17.42
CA MET A 108 -17.06 -2.18 17.63
C MET A 108 -16.06 -3.20 18.20
N THR A 109 -16.51 -4.32 18.78
CA THR A 109 -15.58 -5.37 19.24
C THR A 109 -14.87 -6.07 18.08
N GLN A 110 -15.43 -5.99 16.87
CA GLN A 110 -14.93 -6.63 15.66
C GLN A 110 -14.09 -5.69 14.77
N ILE A 111 -13.72 -4.50 15.26
CA ILE A 111 -13.08 -3.46 14.43
C ILE A 111 -11.70 -3.88 13.89
N PHE A 112 -10.94 -4.66 14.67
CA PHE A 112 -9.63 -5.17 14.27
C PHE A 112 -9.69 -6.60 13.70
N THR A 113 -10.84 -7.26 13.75
CA THR A 113 -10.96 -8.65 13.29
C THR A 113 -10.79 -8.76 11.78
N GLY A 114 -9.85 -9.60 11.35
CA GLY A 114 -9.51 -9.81 9.95
C GLY A 114 -8.76 -8.62 9.36
N THR A 115 -7.90 -7.97 10.14
CA THR A 115 -7.07 -6.85 9.69
C THR A 115 -5.58 -7.20 9.69
N LEU A 116 -4.78 -6.45 8.93
CA LEU A 116 -3.34 -6.72 8.89
C LEU A 116 -2.71 -6.43 10.26
N VAL A 117 -3.14 -5.36 10.95
CA VAL A 117 -2.61 -5.04 12.29
C VAL A 117 -2.93 -6.09 13.34
N GLU A 118 -4.02 -6.85 13.20
CA GLU A 118 -4.32 -7.98 14.08
C GLU A 118 -3.39 -9.18 13.78
N ALA A 119 -3.14 -9.46 12.50
CA ALA A 119 -2.37 -10.63 12.08
C ALA A 119 -0.85 -10.43 12.17
N ASP A 120 -0.37 -9.23 11.83
CA ASP A 120 1.05 -8.85 11.79
C ASP A 120 1.22 -7.35 12.10
N PRO A 121 1.23 -6.97 13.39
CA PRO A 121 1.34 -5.57 13.80
C PRO A 121 2.69 -4.93 13.46
N PHE A 122 3.75 -5.72 13.23
CA PHE A 122 5.09 -5.20 12.94
C PHE A 122 5.25 -4.75 11.48
N HIS A 123 4.41 -5.27 10.58
CA HIS A 123 4.42 -4.91 9.16
C HIS A 123 3.18 -4.10 8.75
N ALA A 124 2.38 -3.62 9.70
CA ALA A 124 1.15 -2.88 9.42
C ALA A 124 1.32 -1.35 9.59
N VAL A 125 0.96 -0.59 8.56
CA VAL A 125 0.73 0.86 8.65
C VAL A 125 -0.78 1.11 8.55
N THR A 126 -1.39 1.49 9.68
CA THR A 126 -2.83 1.72 9.75
C THR A 126 -3.22 3.09 9.22
N LEU A 127 -4.38 3.18 8.57
CA LEU A 127 -4.93 4.44 8.07
C LEU A 127 -6.46 4.46 8.15
N VAL A 128 -7.01 5.67 8.17
CA VAL A 128 -8.48 5.89 8.08
C VAL A 128 -8.91 6.21 6.65
N ALA A 129 -8.11 7.02 5.95
CA ALA A 129 -8.34 7.42 4.57
C ALA A 129 -7.02 7.82 3.90
N ASN A 130 -6.99 7.76 2.57
CA ASN A 130 -5.93 8.27 1.71
C ASN A 130 -6.51 8.98 0.47
N HIS A 131 -5.65 9.45 -0.43
CA HIS A 131 -6.05 10.15 -1.65
C HIS A 131 -6.95 9.31 -2.57
N ASP A 132 -6.77 7.99 -2.68
CA ASP A 132 -7.61 7.12 -3.52
C ASP A 132 -9.03 6.90 -2.97
N THR A 133 -9.20 7.00 -1.65
CA THR A 133 -10.50 6.82 -0.96
C THR A 133 -11.36 8.10 -0.91
N GLN A 134 -10.83 9.24 -1.39
CA GLN A 134 -11.56 10.50 -1.44
C GLN A 134 -12.74 10.45 -2.42
N PRO A 135 -13.82 11.22 -2.18
CA PRO A 135 -14.92 11.38 -3.14
C PRO A 135 -14.41 11.67 -4.56
N LEU A 136 -15.01 11.02 -5.57
CA LEU A 136 -14.69 11.17 -7.01
C LEU A 136 -13.33 10.60 -7.49
N GLN A 137 -12.54 9.96 -6.63
CA GLN A 137 -11.30 9.29 -7.00
C GLN A 137 -11.50 7.82 -7.45
N ALA A 138 -10.46 7.23 -8.05
CA ALA A 138 -10.53 5.96 -8.80
C ALA A 138 -11.23 4.81 -8.05
N SER A 139 -10.99 4.68 -6.73
CA SER A 139 -11.58 3.62 -5.91
C SER A 139 -13.09 3.81 -5.68
N LYS A 140 -13.60 5.04 -5.64
CA LYS A 140 -15.06 5.32 -5.60
C LYS A 140 -15.72 5.30 -6.97
N ARG A 141 -14.97 5.50 -8.04
CA ARG A 141 -15.55 5.53 -9.41
C ARG A 141 -16.06 4.15 -9.87
N ARG A 142 -15.55 3.05 -9.30
CA ARG A 142 -16.09 1.69 -9.56
C ARG A 142 -17.38 1.37 -8.79
N SER A 143 -17.67 2.02 -7.67
CA SER A 143 -18.91 1.76 -6.89
C SER A 143 -20.11 2.59 -7.37
N ASN A 144 -19.91 3.62 -8.18
CA ASN A 144 -20.95 4.63 -8.47
C ASN A 144 -21.72 4.46 -9.79
N ARG A 145 -21.70 3.28 -10.43
CA ARG A 145 -22.56 3.00 -11.61
C ARG A 145 -24.02 2.66 -11.24
N GLY A 146 -24.48 2.93 -10.01
CA GLY A 146 -25.76 2.44 -9.52
C GLY A 146 -26.70 3.42 -8.80
N LEU A 147 -26.27 4.58 -8.33
CA LEU A 147 -27.15 5.43 -7.50
C LEU A 147 -27.05 6.92 -7.85
N ASN A 148 -27.78 7.32 -8.90
CA ASN A 148 -28.25 8.69 -9.06
C ASN A 148 -29.68 8.79 -8.49
N ARG A 149 -29.82 9.37 -7.30
CA ARG A 149 -30.92 10.27 -6.89
C ARG A 149 -30.68 10.74 -5.46
N TRP A 150 -29.95 11.84 -5.35
CA TRP A 150 -29.97 12.69 -4.16
C TRP A 150 -31.17 13.63 -4.29
N HIS A 151 -32.15 13.48 -3.41
CA HIS A 151 -33.11 14.53 -3.03
C HIS A 151 -33.18 14.48 -1.51
N MET A 152 -32.99 15.63 -0.88
CA MET A 152 -33.41 15.99 0.49
C MET A 152 -33.34 17.53 0.59
N PRO A 153 -34.10 18.13 1.52
CA PRO A 153 -35.26 18.99 1.29
C PRO A 153 -34.97 20.45 0.92
#